data_AF-A0A7I7K802-F1
#
_entry.id   AF-A0A7I7K802-F1
#
_cell.length_a   1.000
_cell.length_b   1.000
_cell.length_c   1.000
_cell.angle_alpha   90.00
_cell.angle_beta   90.00
_cell.angle_gamma   90.00
#
_symmetry.space_group_name_H-M   'P 1'
#
loop_
_entity.id
_entity.type
_entity.pdbx_description
1 polymer ?
#
loop_
_entity_poly.entity_id
_entity_poly.type
_entity_poly.pdbx_seq_one_letter_code
_entity_poly.pdbx_strand_id
1 'polypeptide(L)'
;MSGEDALEQALAGGAPQRVGWFRFYFADERWEWSEQVQQLHGYQPGTVTPTTELVLSHKHPDDRQQVAATLDEMRRTHRTFSTRHRIVDTGGKTHEVVVIGDRLNDGDGRLIGTHGFYVDVTPSATAAKELMTAALTEITENRAVIEQVKGMLMLIYRVDADAAFELLRWRSQESNVKLRALAERVLHDYAELVYEETLPPRAAFDHLLLTAHLRVDRGGDTVNR
;
A
#
# COMPACT_ATOMS: atom_id res chain seq x y z
N MET A 1 33.23 -17.43 17.54
CA MET A 1 31.91 -17.04 17.00
C MET A 1 31.22 -16.27 18.10
N SER A 2 31.31 -14.94 18.07
CA SER A 2 30.75 -14.07 19.11
C SER A 2 29.23 -13.95 18.92
N GLY A 3 28.50 -13.69 20.01
CA GLY A 3 27.05 -13.51 19.99
C GLY A 3 26.56 -12.29 19.21
N GLU A 4 27.45 -11.46 18.67
CA GLU A 4 27.11 -10.31 17.82
C GLU A 4 26.70 -10.74 16.40
N ASP A 5 27.35 -11.76 15.81
CA ASP A 5 27.00 -12.28 14.48
C ASP A 5 25.60 -12.94 14.47
N ALA A 6 25.19 -13.53 15.60
CA ALA A 6 23.86 -14.13 15.77
C ALA A 6 22.76 -13.07 15.99
N LEU A 7 23.11 -11.93 16.57
CA LEU A 7 22.20 -10.79 16.77
C LEU A 7 22.01 -10.00 15.47
N GLU A 8 23.07 -9.83 14.66
CA GLU A 8 22.95 -9.27 13.31
C GLU A 8 22.12 -10.16 12.38
N GLN A 9 22.25 -11.50 12.47
CA GLN A 9 21.35 -12.42 11.73
C GLN A 9 19.89 -12.38 12.21
N ALA A 10 19.64 -12.18 13.51
CA ALA A 10 18.29 -12.02 14.05
C ALA A 10 17.64 -10.68 13.66
N LEU A 11 18.46 -9.64 13.43
CA LEU A 11 18.01 -8.31 12.97
C LEU A 11 17.96 -8.20 11.43
N ALA A 12 18.64 -9.08 10.71
CA ALA A 12 18.55 -9.21 9.24
C ALA A 12 17.26 -9.95 8.79
N GLY A 13 16.57 -10.62 9.70
CA GLY A 13 15.25 -11.21 9.48
C GLY A 13 14.13 -10.17 9.62
N GLY A 14 14.26 -9.02 8.95
CA GLY A 14 13.19 -8.03 8.88
C GLY A 14 11.90 -8.71 8.40
N ALA A 15 10.80 -8.52 9.12
CA ALA A 15 9.50 -9.03 8.70
C ALA A 15 9.31 -8.73 7.21
N PRO A 16 8.85 -9.70 6.39
CA PRO A 16 8.70 -9.48 4.96
C PRO A 16 7.88 -8.23 4.75
N GLN A 17 8.45 -7.22 4.08
CA GLN A 17 7.74 -5.98 3.80
C GLN A 17 6.51 -6.33 2.96
N ARG A 18 5.35 -6.33 3.61
CA ARG A 18 4.07 -6.74 3.02
C ARG A 18 3.53 -5.72 2.03
N VAL A 19 4.15 -4.55 1.94
CA VAL A 19 3.72 -3.47 1.05
C VAL A 19 4.80 -3.20 0.01
N GLY A 20 4.42 -3.28 -1.25
CA GLY A 20 5.26 -2.93 -2.39
C GLY A 20 4.53 -1.95 -3.31
N TRP A 21 5.27 -1.20 -4.12
CA TRP A 21 4.69 -0.20 -5.03
C TRP A 21 4.81 -0.60 -6.50
N PHE A 22 3.92 -0.05 -7.31
CA PHE A 22 4.00 -0.15 -8.76
C PHE A 22 3.73 1.21 -9.43
N ARG A 23 4.23 1.35 -10.66
CA ARG A 23 3.81 2.36 -11.63
C ARG A 23 3.47 1.68 -12.95
N PHE A 24 2.47 2.21 -13.63
CA PHE A 24 2.07 1.80 -14.96
C PHE A 24 1.91 3.04 -15.83
N TYR A 25 2.73 3.18 -16.86
CA TYR A 25 2.73 4.32 -17.78
C TYR A 25 1.89 3.99 -19.01
N PHE A 26 0.97 4.88 -19.38
CA PHE A 26 0.02 4.61 -20.46
C PHE A 26 0.62 4.73 -21.86
N ALA A 27 1.61 5.61 -22.04
CA ALA A 27 2.15 5.93 -23.35
C ALA A 27 2.90 4.76 -24.01
N ASP A 28 3.63 3.99 -23.20
CA ASP A 28 4.49 2.87 -23.62
C ASP A 28 4.08 1.53 -22.98
N GLU A 29 2.93 1.50 -22.28
CA GLU A 29 2.47 0.36 -21.47
C GLU A 29 3.53 -0.20 -20.52
N ARG A 30 4.43 0.66 -20.03
CA ARG A 30 5.53 0.26 -19.17
C ARG A 30 5.07 0.06 -17.74
N TRP A 31 5.48 -1.07 -17.14
CA TRP A 31 5.33 -1.30 -15.71
C TRP A 31 6.66 -1.08 -14.98
N GLU A 32 6.58 -0.58 -13.76
CA GLU A 32 7.66 -0.54 -12.79
C GLU A 32 7.17 -1.18 -11.51
N TRP A 33 7.96 -2.07 -10.94
CA TRP A 33 7.67 -2.76 -9.68
C TRP A 33 8.81 -2.52 -8.70
N SER A 34 8.45 -2.23 -7.45
CA SER A 34 9.41 -2.24 -6.35
C SER A 34 9.98 -3.63 -6.13
N GLU A 35 11.12 -3.73 -5.45
CA GLU A 35 11.75 -5.01 -5.10
C GLU A 35 10.79 -5.93 -4.33
N GLN A 36 9.96 -5.35 -3.46
CA GLN A 36 8.92 -6.05 -2.69
C GLN A 36 7.86 -6.66 -3.60
N VAL A 37 7.39 -5.93 -4.63
CA VAL A 37 6.43 -6.49 -5.60
C VAL A 37 7.08 -7.59 -6.43
N GLN A 38 8.36 -7.46 -6.78
CA GLN A 38 9.09 -8.50 -7.49
C GLN A 38 9.21 -9.78 -6.64
N GLN A 39 9.61 -9.63 -5.38
CA GLN A 39 9.69 -10.74 -4.40
C GLN A 39 8.32 -11.39 -4.15
N LEU A 40 7.26 -10.59 -4.02
CA LEU A 40 5.89 -11.06 -3.87
C LEU A 40 5.43 -11.94 -5.04
N HIS A 41 5.92 -11.65 -6.26
CA HIS A 41 5.69 -12.48 -7.44
C HIS A 41 6.71 -13.63 -7.61
N GLY A 42 7.63 -13.81 -6.65
CA GLY A 42 8.64 -14.87 -6.64
C GLY A 42 9.88 -14.59 -7.49
N TYR A 43 10.14 -13.34 -7.84
CA TYR A 43 11.35 -12.94 -8.57
C TYR A 43 12.42 -12.39 -7.61
N GLN A 44 13.69 -12.57 -7.97
CA GLN A 44 14.77 -11.84 -7.32
C GLN A 44 14.73 -10.36 -7.75
N PRO A 45 15.01 -9.40 -6.84
CA PRO A 45 15.08 -7.98 -7.19
C PRO A 45 15.97 -7.70 -8.40
N GLY A 46 15.44 -6.93 -9.36
CA GLY A 46 16.13 -6.52 -10.58
C GLY A 46 16.17 -7.59 -11.69
N THR A 47 15.63 -8.78 -11.48
CA THR A 47 15.70 -9.88 -12.47
C THR A 47 14.51 -9.94 -13.43
N VAL A 48 13.44 -9.19 -13.15
CA VAL A 48 12.20 -9.21 -13.94
C VAL A 48 11.89 -7.83 -14.52
N THR A 49 11.46 -7.80 -15.77
CA THR A 49 10.85 -6.62 -16.39
C THR A 49 9.34 -6.87 -16.49
N PRO A 50 8.50 -6.19 -15.68
CA PRO A 50 7.07 -6.45 -15.68
C PRO A 50 6.41 -5.97 -16.98
N THR A 51 5.46 -6.77 -17.46
CA THR A 51 4.57 -6.45 -18.59
C THR A 51 3.13 -6.67 -18.18
N THR A 52 2.17 -6.11 -18.90
CA THR A 52 0.74 -6.38 -18.65
C THR A 52 0.43 -7.88 -18.75
N GLU A 53 1.03 -8.58 -19.70
CA GLU A 53 0.89 -10.03 -19.84
C GLU A 53 1.42 -10.77 -18.60
N LEU A 54 2.59 -10.37 -18.08
CA LEU A 54 3.17 -10.94 -16.86
C LEU A 54 2.30 -10.66 -15.63
N VAL A 55 1.77 -9.44 -15.51
CA VAL A 55 0.86 -9.06 -14.42
C VAL A 55 -0.36 -9.97 -14.41
N LEU A 56 -0.92 -10.26 -15.59
CA LEU A 56 -2.09 -11.10 -15.78
C LEU A 56 -1.78 -12.60 -15.66
N SER A 57 -0.59 -13.06 -16.07
CA SER A 57 -0.18 -14.46 -15.92
C SER A 57 -0.09 -14.89 -14.47
N HIS A 58 0.28 -13.96 -13.60
CA HIS A 58 0.35 -14.16 -12.16
C HIS A 58 -0.99 -14.01 -11.43
N LYS A 59 -2.10 -13.76 -12.12
CA LYS A 59 -3.42 -13.74 -11.48
C LYS A 59 -3.95 -15.15 -11.33
N HIS A 60 -4.57 -15.43 -10.18
CA HIS A 60 -5.30 -16.69 -10.02
C HIS A 60 -6.33 -16.85 -11.14
N PRO A 61 -6.53 -18.05 -11.71
CA PRO A 61 -7.42 -18.26 -12.86
C PRO A 61 -8.81 -17.64 -12.70
N ASP A 62 -9.42 -17.81 -11.52
CA ASP A 62 -10.74 -17.25 -11.21
C ASP A 62 -10.78 -15.70 -11.18
N ASP A 63 -9.66 -15.06 -10.84
CA ASP A 63 -9.60 -13.61 -10.62
C ASP A 63 -9.11 -12.87 -11.89
N ARG A 64 -8.50 -13.60 -12.83
CA ARG A 64 -7.81 -13.04 -14.01
C ARG A 64 -8.73 -12.19 -14.87
N GLN A 65 -9.95 -12.64 -15.14
CA GLN A 65 -10.90 -11.91 -15.97
C GLN A 65 -11.33 -10.60 -15.30
N GLN A 66 -11.63 -10.63 -14.00
CA GLN A 66 -12.02 -9.44 -13.24
C GLN A 66 -10.88 -8.41 -13.22
N VAL A 67 -9.65 -8.85 -13.00
CA VAL A 67 -8.49 -7.94 -12.95
C VAL A 67 -8.16 -7.36 -14.32
N ALA A 68 -8.29 -8.14 -15.40
CA ALA A 68 -8.16 -7.62 -16.76
C ALA A 68 -9.18 -6.51 -17.03
N ALA A 69 -10.44 -6.73 -16.67
CA ALA A 69 -11.49 -5.72 -16.80
C ALA A 69 -11.19 -4.45 -15.98
N THR A 70 -10.67 -4.59 -14.75
CA THR A 70 -10.25 -3.44 -13.94
C THR A 70 -9.09 -2.67 -14.57
N LEU A 71 -8.10 -3.34 -15.16
CA LEU A 71 -6.99 -2.68 -15.86
C LEU A 71 -7.49 -1.92 -17.10
N ASP A 72 -8.42 -2.50 -17.86
CA ASP A 72 -9.02 -1.83 -19.02
C ASP A 72 -9.89 -0.63 -18.60
N GLU A 73 -10.63 -0.75 -17.50
CA GLU A 73 -11.39 0.37 -16.95
C GLU A 73 -10.48 1.48 -16.42
N MET A 74 -9.37 1.13 -15.75
CA MET A 74 -8.36 2.09 -15.30
C MET A 74 -7.80 2.86 -16.50
N ARG A 75 -7.44 2.19 -17.59
CA ARG A 75 -6.96 2.81 -18.84
C ARG A 75 -7.99 3.75 -19.47
N ARG A 76 -9.28 3.45 -19.34
CA ARG A 76 -10.35 4.26 -19.94
C ARG A 76 -10.77 5.44 -19.08
N THR A 77 -10.85 5.24 -17.77
CA THR A 77 -11.50 6.19 -16.85
C THR A 77 -10.50 7.04 -16.09
N HIS A 78 -9.24 6.57 -15.96
CA HIS A 78 -8.18 7.23 -15.22
C HIS A 78 -8.57 7.54 -13.76
N ARG A 79 -9.43 6.71 -13.17
CA ARG A 79 -9.91 6.87 -11.79
C ARG A 79 -9.09 6.03 -10.83
N THR A 80 -9.09 6.45 -9.57
CA THR A 80 -8.59 5.65 -8.45
C THR A 80 -9.35 4.33 -8.40
N PHE A 81 -8.64 3.23 -8.13
CA PHE A 81 -9.23 1.90 -8.05
C PHE A 81 -8.62 1.10 -6.89
N SER A 82 -9.37 0.09 -6.47
CA SER A 82 -8.94 -0.86 -5.47
C SER A 82 -9.48 -2.24 -5.79
N THR A 83 -8.63 -3.25 -5.67
CA THR A 83 -9.01 -4.65 -5.83
C THR A 83 -8.53 -5.47 -4.65
N ARG A 84 -9.26 -6.54 -4.35
CA ARG A 84 -8.75 -7.65 -3.54
C ARG A 84 -8.82 -8.89 -4.43
N HIS A 85 -7.68 -9.51 -4.68
CA HIS A 85 -7.57 -10.68 -5.55
C HIS A 85 -6.37 -11.52 -5.14
N ARG A 86 -6.27 -12.70 -5.75
CA ARG A 86 -5.16 -13.63 -5.54
C ARG A 86 -4.12 -13.48 -6.64
N ILE A 87 -2.86 -13.54 -6.25
CA ILE A 87 -1.73 -13.72 -7.16
C ILE A 87 -1.11 -15.10 -6.92
N VAL A 88 -0.53 -15.68 -7.96
CA VAL A 88 0.24 -16.91 -7.88
C VAL A 88 1.68 -16.55 -8.22
N ASP A 89 2.61 -16.83 -7.30
CA ASP A 89 4.03 -16.57 -7.55
C ASP A 89 4.67 -17.63 -8.46
N THR A 90 5.93 -17.42 -8.85
CA THR A 90 6.71 -18.36 -9.66
C THR A 90 6.89 -19.74 -9.01
N GLY A 91 6.75 -19.84 -7.68
CA GLY A 91 6.77 -21.09 -6.92
C GLY A 91 5.41 -21.79 -6.83
N GLY A 92 4.35 -21.19 -7.39
CA GLY A 92 2.98 -21.71 -7.33
C GLY A 92 2.24 -21.40 -6.03
N LYS A 93 2.84 -20.63 -5.11
CA LYS A 93 2.16 -20.21 -3.88
C LYS A 93 1.17 -19.10 -4.21
N THR A 94 -0.04 -19.26 -3.69
CA THR A 94 -1.08 -18.22 -3.79
C THR A 94 -0.92 -17.21 -2.67
N HIS A 95 -0.92 -15.93 -3.03
CA HIS A 95 -0.95 -14.82 -2.09
C HIS A 95 -2.25 -14.04 -2.26
N GLU A 96 -2.88 -13.68 -1.15
CA GLU A 96 -3.99 -12.73 -1.18
C GLU A 96 -3.42 -11.31 -1.15
N VAL A 97 -3.86 -10.46 -2.08
CA VAL A 97 -3.39 -9.08 -2.16
C VAL A 97 -4.55 -8.11 -2.22
N VAL A 98 -4.33 -6.95 -1.60
CA VAL A 98 -5.09 -5.74 -1.86
C VAL A 98 -4.23 -4.84 -2.74
N VAL A 99 -4.77 -4.42 -3.88
CA VAL A 99 -4.09 -3.47 -4.77
C VAL A 99 -4.85 -2.17 -4.79
N ILE A 100 -4.17 -1.05 -4.55
CA ILE A 100 -4.76 0.29 -4.53
C ILE A 100 -3.95 1.13 -5.50
N GLY A 101 -4.59 1.82 -6.45
CA GLY A 101 -3.89 2.70 -7.37
C GLY A 101 -4.62 4.01 -7.65
N ASP A 102 -3.83 5.05 -7.94
CA ASP A 102 -4.27 6.40 -8.27
C ASP A 102 -3.62 6.93 -9.56
N ARG A 103 -4.04 8.12 -9.98
CA ARG A 103 -3.46 8.86 -11.11
C ARG A 103 -1.99 9.19 -10.87
N LEU A 104 -1.16 8.89 -11.86
CA LEU A 104 0.22 9.37 -11.95
C LEU A 104 0.25 10.51 -12.97
N ASN A 105 0.55 11.73 -12.50
CA ASN A 105 0.69 12.91 -13.34
C ASN A 105 2.16 13.30 -13.48
N ASP A 106 2.52 13.94 -14.59
CA ASP A 106 3.83 14.60 -14.77
C ASP A 106 3.89 15.95 -14.02
N GLY A 107 5.03 16.63 -14.10
CA GLY A 107 5.26 17.92 -13.43
C GLY A 107 4.33 19.05 -13.87
N ASP A 108 3.72 18.93 -15.05
CA ASP A 108 2.76 19.89 -15.59
C ASP A 108 1.30 19.53 -15.23
N GLY A 109 1.10 18.47 -14.43
CA GLY A 109 -0.20 17.99 -14.01
C GLY A 109 -0.93 17.16 -15.07
N ARG A 110 -0.27 16.82 -16.18
CA ARG A 110 -0.84 15.96 -17.22
C ARG A 110 -0.77 14.51 -16.75
N LEU A 111 -1.87 13.79 -16.92
CA LEU A 111 -1.92 12.38 -16.58
C LEU A 111 -1.03 11.56 -17.53
N ILE A 112 -0.10 10.79 -16.95
CA ILE A 112 0.85 9.94 -17.69
C ILE A 112 0.72 8.45 -17.36
N GLY A 113 -0.04 8.10 -16.31
CA GLY A 113 -0.19 6.71 -15.90
C GLY A 113 -0.98 6.52 -14.62
N THR A 114 -0.70 5.41 -13.96
CA THR A 114 -1.23 5.05 -12.64
C THR A 114 -0.11 4.56 -11.73
N HIS A 115 -0.20 4.86 -10.45
CA HIS A 115 0.73 4.37 -9.43
C HIS A 115 -0.05 3.81 -8.22
N GLY A 116 0.55 2.91 -7.45
CA GLY A 116 -0.20 2.27 -6.36
C GLY A 116 0.62 1.27 -5.55
N PHE A 117 -0.06 0.54 -4.64
CA PHE A 117 0.54 -0.53 -3.83
C PHE A 117 -0.11 -1.87 -4.05
N TYR A 118 0.71 -2.89 -3.83
CA TYR A 118 0.29 -4.20 -3.38
C TYR A 118 0.45 -4.24 -1.87
N VAL A 119 -0.59 -4.69 -1.18
CA VAL A 119 -0.55 -5.08 0.23
C VAL A 119 -0.79 -6.58 0.27
N ASP A 120 0.22 -7.35 0.67
CA ASP A 120 0.11 -8.78 0.92
C ASP A 120 -0.68 -9.01 2.22
N VAL A 121 -1.86 -9.60 2.06
CA VAL A 121 -2.80 -9.93 3.12
C VAL A 121 -2.91 -11.44 3.32
N THR A 122 -2.00 -12.21 2.74
CA THR A 122 -1.92 -13.66 2.92
C THR A 122 -1.81 -13.96 4.41
N PRO A 123 -2.73 -14.75 4.99
CA PRO A 123 -2.65 -15.11 6.40
C PRO A 123 -1.29 -15.76 6.70
N SER A 124 -0.46 -15.08 7.50
CA SER A 124 0.78 -15.68 7.97
C SER A 124 0.45 -16.78 8.97
N ALA A 125 1.06 -17.96 8.84
CA ALA A 125 0.96 -19.03 9.83
C ALA A 125 1.41 -18.57 11.23
N THR A 126 2.22 -17.51 11.32
CA THR A 126 2.65 -16.85 12.57
C THR A 126 1.61 -15.87 13.12
N ALA A 127 0.78 -15.24 12.29
CA ALA A 127 -0.23 -14.27 12.73
C ALA A 127 -1.34 -14.92 13.59
N ALA A 128 -1.63 -16.21 13.36
CA ALA A 128 -2.51 -16.99 14.23
C ALA A 128 -1.91 -17.27 15.63
N LYS A 129 -0.57 -17.17 15.78
CA LYS A 129 0.17 -17.36 17.05
C LYS A 129 0.58 -16.04 17.73
N GLU A 130 0.66 -14.94 16.99
CA GLU A 130 1.13 -13.64 17.50
C GLU A 130 0.03 -12.79 18.18
N LEU A 131 -1.18 -13.32 18.35
CA LEU A 131 -2.20 -12.74 19.24
C LEU A 131 -1.79 -12.68 20.73
N MET A 132 -0.59 -13.14 21.08
CA MET A 132 -0.09 -13.15 22.45
C MET A 132 1.37 -12.67 22.58
N THR A 133 1.85 -11.68 21.83
CA THR A 133 2.90 -10.77 22.36
C THR A 133 3.19 -9.61 21.43
N ALA A 134 2.76 -8.41 21.80
CA ALA A 134 3.42 -7.17 21.39
C ALA A 134 3.26 -6.14 22.50
N ALA A 135 3.99 -6.34 23.59
CA ALA A 135 4.23 -5.31 24.58
C ALA A 135 5.55 -4.60 24.26
N LEU A 136 5.44 -3.28 24.12
CA LEU A 136 6.45 -2.25 24.36
C LEU A 136 7.45 -1.89 23.24
N THR A 137 7.19 -0.75 22.57
CA THR A 137 8.17 0.35 22.51
C THR A 137 7.45 1.72 22.37
N GLU A 138 7.38 2.42 23.50
CA GLU A 138 7.40 3.88 23.80
C GLU A 138 6.79 4.98 22.88
N ILE A 139 6.31 6.03 23.56
CA ILE A 139 5.62 7.28 23.14
C ILE A 139 4.09 7.12 22.98
N THR A 140 3.43 6.94 24.12
CA THR A 140 2.00 6.56 24.22
C THR A 140 1.01 7.69 23.94
N GLU A 141 1.39 8.96 24.02
CA GLU A 141 0.43 10.08 23.82
C GLU A 141 0.40 10.61 22.37
N ASN A 142 1.48 10.40 21.59
CA ASN A 142 1.55 10.85 20.19
C ASN A 142 1.02 9.83 19.16
N ARG A 143 0.64 8.62 19.59
CA ARG A 143 0.19 7.52 18.70
C ARG A 143 -1.32 7.46 18.45
N ALA A 144 -2.15 8.15 19.23
CA ALA A 144 -3.60 7.95 19.20
C ALA A 144 -4.21 8.06 17.78
N VAL A 145 -3.85 9.11 17.04
CA VAL A 145 -4.34 9.32 15.66
C VAL A 145 -3.80 8.25 14.69
N ILE A 146 -2.54 7.85 14.83
CA ILE A 146 -1.95 6.81 13.97
C ILE A 146 -2.67 5.47 14.23
N GLU A 147 -2.90 5.10 15.49
CA GLU A 147 -3.61 3.87 15.84
C GLU A 147 -5.09 3.91 15.42
N GLN A 148 -5.75 5.08 15.47
CA GLN A 148 -7.11 5.26 14.94
C GLN A 148 -7.17 5.04 13.44
N VAL A 149 -6.29 5.69 12.67
CA VAL A 149 -6.25 5.50 11.22
C VAL A 149 -5.87 4.07 10.88
N LYS A 150 -4.91 3.45 11.58
CA LYS A 150 -4.61 2.02 11.41
C LYS A 150 -5.87 1.18 11.58
N GLY A 151 -6.66 1.40 12.63
CA GLY A 151 -7.92 0.69 12.85
C GLY A 151 -8.92 0.90 11.71
N MET A 152 -9.06 2.11 11.20
CA MET A 152 -9.90 2.39 10.03
C MET A 152 -9.41 1.64 8.79
N LEU A 153 -8.09 1.64 8.53
CA LEU A 153 -7.49 0.93 7.41
C LEU A 153 -7.68 -0.59 7.53
N MET A 154 -7.55 -1.15 8.74
CA MET A 154 -7.83 -2.56 8.99
C MET A 154 -9.28 -2.92 8.61
N LEU A 155 -10.26 -2.09 8.97
CA LEU A 155 -11.66 -2.32 8.65
C LEU A 155 -11.97 -2.14 7.15
N ILE A 156 -11.50 -1.05 6.55
CA ILE A 156 -11.77 -0.69 5.15
C ILE A 156 -11.07 -1.66 4.20
N TYR A 157 -9.80 -1.97 4.48
CA TYR A 157 -8.96 -2.77 3.58
C TYR A 157 -8.89 -4.25 3.98
N ARG A 158 -9.46 -4.62 5.13
CA ARG A 158 -9.49 -6.01 5.65
C ARG A 158 -8.08 -6.59 5.74
N VAL A 159 -7.18 -5.79 6.31
CA VAL A 159 -5.75 -6.05 6.54
C VAL A 159 -5.45 -6.09 8.04
N ASP A 160 -4.33 -6.67 8.43
CA ASP A 160 -3.88 -6.65 9.82
C ASP A 160 -3.23 -5.31 10.22
N ALA A 161 -2.91 -5.17 11.50
CA ALA A 161 -2.38 -3.92 12.05
C ALA A 161 -1.01 -3.54 11.47
N ASP A 162 -0.19 -4.53 11.10
CA ASP A 162 1.14 -4.33 10.53
C ASP A 162 1.04 -3.83 9.09
N ALA A 163 0.22 -4.49 8.27
CA ALA A 163 -0.05 -4.06 6.90
C ALA A 163 -0.68 -2.66 6.84
N ALA A 164 -1.59 -2.35 7.77
CA ALA A 164 -2.17 -1.01 7.89
C ALA A 164 -1.13 0.06 8.24
N PHE A 165 -0.18 -0.25 9.14
CA PHE A 165 0.88 0.68 9.51
C PHE A 165 1.89 0.90 8.38
N GLU A 166 2.30 -0.16 7.70
CA GLU A 166 3.22 -0.08 6.56
C GLU A 166 2.62 0.73 5.40
N LEU A 167 1.31 0.62 5.15
CA LEU A 167 0.62 1.45 4.16
C LEU A 167 0.72 2.95 4.49
N LEU A 168 0.52 3.34 5.76
CA LEU A 168 0.67 4.73 6.19
C LEU A 168 2.13 5.20 6.11
N ARG A 169 3.07 4.35 6.55
CA ARG A 169 4.51 4.63 6.50
C ARG A 169 4.97 4.87 5.07
N TRP A 170 4.58 4.00 4.15
CA TRP A 170 4.88 4.14 2.73
C TRP A 170 4.31 5.45 2.17
N ARG A 171 3.03 5.77 2.46
CA ARG A 171 2.38 7.00 1.96
C ARG A 171 3.09 8.25 2.48
N SER A 172 3.56 8.22 3.73
CA SER A 172 4.37 9.27 4.34
C SER A 172 5.72 9.46 3.64
N GLN A 173 6.41 8.36 3.31
CA GLN A 173 7.71 8.39 2.63
C GLN A 173 7.62 8.90 1.20
N GLU A 174 6.68 8.38 0.39
CA GLU A 174 6.54 8.79 -1.02
C GLU A 174 6.18 10.28 -1.13
N SER A 175 5.35 10.78 -0.22
CA SER A 175 4.94 12.18 -0.21
C SER A 175 5.88 13.12 0.52
N ASN A 176 6.93 12.58 1.18
CA ASN A 176 7.83 13.31 2.07
C ASN A 176 7.08 14.15 3.14
N VAL A 177 6.01 13.58 3.70
CA VAL A 177 5.19 14.20 4.76
C VAL A 177 5.38 13.43 6.05
N LYS A 178 5.44 14.12 7.20
CA LYS A 178 5.52 13.46 8.51
C LYS A 178 4.33 12.52 8.71
N LEU A 179 4.59 11.26 9.06
CA LEU A 179 3.58 10.20 9.24
C LEU A 179 2.39 10.63 10.10
N ARG A 180 2.64 11.38 11.17
CA ARG A 180 1.58 11.93 12.03
C ARG A 180 0.67 12.90 11.28
N ALA A 181 1.24 13.90 10.61
CA ALA A 181 0.45 14.90 9.89
C ALA A 181 -0.38 14.25 8.77
N LEU A 182 0.19 13.23 8.12
CA LEU A 182 -0.55 12.40 7.17
C LEU A 182 -1.71 11.66 7.85
N ALA A 183 -1.48 11.01 8.99
CA ALA A 183 -2.52 10.31 9.72
C ALA A 183 -3.63 11.26 10.22
N GLU A 184 -3.28 12.45 10.73
CA GLU A 184 -4.25 13.49 11.11
C GLU A 184 -5.12 13.89 9.93
N ARG A 185 -4.52 14.08 8.74
CA ARG A 185 -5.27 14.41 7.53
C ARG A 185 -6.17 13.28 7.08
N VAL A 186 -5.68 12.04 7.07
CA VAL A 186 -6.48 10.86 6.70
C VAL A 186 -7.65 10.67 7.65
N LEU A 187 -7.43 10.81 8.96
CA LEU A 187 -8.49 10.71 9.97
C LEU A 187 -9.57 11.76 9.74
N HIS A 188 -9.17 13.01 9.52
CA HIS A 188 -10.07 14.11 9.22
C HIS A 188 -10.86 13.86 7.93
N ASP A 189 -10.17 13.52 6.84
CA ASP A 189 -10.75 13.22 5.53
C ASP A 189 -11.81 12.10 5.62
N TYR A 190 -11.51 11.02 6.33
CA TYR A 190 -12.43 9.90 6.46
C TYR A 190 -13.62 10.23 7.36
N ALA A 191 -13.43 11.05 8.40
CA ALA A 191 -14.52 11.49 9.27
C ALA A 191 -15.50 12.45 8.58
N GLU A 192 -15.03 13.21 7.58
CA GLU A 192 -15.85 14.12 6.78
C GLU A 192 -16.61 13.45 5.63
N LEU A 193 -16.36 12.17 5.35
CA LEU A 193 -17.13 11.44 4.35
C LEU A 193 -18.60 11.37 4.80
N VAL A 194 -19.46 12.14 4.11
CA VAL A 194 -20.89 12.11 4.32
C VAL A 194 -21.46 10.84 3.71
N TYR A 195 -22.18 10.06 4.51
CA TYR A 195 -22.96 8.92 4.08
C TYR A 195 -24.25 8.83 4.88
N GLU A 196 -25.30 8.29 4.28
CA GLU A 196 -26.60 8.09 4.92
C GLU A 196 -26.71 6.65 5.44
N GLU A 197 -27.39 5.75 4.73
CA GLU A 197 -27.58 4.37 5.19
C GLU A 197 -26.44 3.42 4.74
N THR A 198 -25.73 3.77 3.67
CA THR A 198 -24.67 2.93 3.08
C THR A 198 -23.31 3.59 3.23
N LEU A 199 -22.32 2.85 3.75
CA LEU A 199 -20.94 3.34 3.80
C LEU A 199 -20.43 3.76 2.40
N PRO A 200 -19.55 4.77 2.32
CA PRO A 200 -18.94 5.18 1.06
C PRO A 200 -18.26 4.00 0.35
N PRO A 201 -18.24 3.96 -0.99
CA PRO A 201 -17.51 2.94 -1.71
C PRO A 201 -16.02 3.02 -1.37
N ARG A 202 -15.33 1.88 -1.38
CA ARG A 202 -13.89 1.79 -1.06
C ARG A 202 -13.03 2.80 -1.84
N ALA A 203 -13.37 3.02 -3.12
CA ALA A 203 -12.72 4.01 -3.98
C ALA A 203 -12.68 5.44 -3.40
N ALA A 204 -13.67 5.84 -2.59
CA ALA A 204 -13.68 7.14 -1.93
C ALA A 204 -12.60 7.24 -0.84
N PHE A 205 -12.45 6.18 -0.03
CA PHE A 205 -11.38 6.08 0.97
C PHE A 205 -10.01 6.00 0.31
N ASP A 206 -9.89 5.23 -0.78
CA ASP A 206 -8.65 5.11 -1.55
C ASP A 206 -8.19 6.50 -2.02
N HIS A 207 -9.07 7.27 -2.67
CA HIS A 207 -8.72 8.59 -3.16
C HIS A 207 -8.22 9.52 -2.05
N LEU A 208 -8.92 9.53 -0.90
CA LEU A 208 -8.53 10.36 0.24
C LEU A 208 -7.18 9.94 0.83
N LEU A 209 -6.92 8.64 0.99
CA LEU A 209 -5.64 8.13 1.48
C LEU A 209 -4.47 8.49 0.55
N LEU A 210 -4.65 8.30 -0.76
CA LEU A 210 -3.59 8.48 -1.75
C LEU A 210 -3.25 9.96 -1.94
N THR A 211 -4.23 10.85 -1.76
CA THR A 211 -4.09 12.31 -1.93
C THR A 211 -3.96 13.11 -0.63
N ALA A 212 -4.00 12.48 0.54
CA ALA A 212 -3.98 13.16 1.85
C ALA A 212 -2.82 14.17 1.98
N HIS A 213 -1.64 13.82 1.46
CA HIS A 213 -0.46 14.69 1.48
C HIS A 213 -0.63 16.04 0.75
N LEU A 214 -1.56 16.14 -0.23
CA LEU A 214 -1.88 17.40 -0.92
C LEU A 214 -2.67 18.37 -0.04
N ARG A 215 -3.28 17.88 1.04
CA ARG A 215 -4.11 18.63 1.99
C ARG A 215 -3.46 18.78 3.36
N VAL A 216 -2.22 18.33 3.52
CA VAL A 216 -1.45 18.58 4.75
C VAL A 216 -0.88 19.98 4.66
N ASP A 217 -1.33 20.87 5.54
CA ASP A 217 -0.72 22.18 5.68
C ASP A 217 0.76 22.00 6.02
N ARG A 218 1.64 22.43 5.09
CA ARG A 218 3.07 22.52 5.33
C ARG A 218 3.28 23.67 6.32
N GLY A 219 3.16 23.38 7.61
CA GLY A 219 3.44 24.34 8.69
C GLY A 219 4.76 25.07 8.44
N GLY A 220 4.69 26.41 8.42
CA GLY A 220 5.68 27.28 7.80
C GLY A 220 6.97 27.51 8.58
N ASP A 221 8.07 27.53 7.83
CA ASP A 221 9.24 28.36 8.12
C ASP A 221 9.07 29.72 7.43
N THR A 222 8.22 30.57 8.01
CA THR A 222 8.42 32.02 7.92
C THR A 222 8.95 32.49 9.25
N VAL A 223 10.26 32.36 9.44
CA VAL A 223 10.99 33.15 10.44
C VAL A 223 10.99 34.58 9.95
N ASN A 224 10.20 35.41 10.62
CA ASN A 224 10.16 36.85 10.44
C ASN A 224 11.50 37.46 10.88
N ARG A 225 11.92 38.51 10.16
CA ARG A 225 13.07 39.37 10.47
C ARG A 225 12.92 40.06 11.82
#